data_AF-A0A8T7D621-F1
#
_entry.id   AF-A0A8T7D621-F1
#
_cell.length_a   1.000
_cell.length_b   1.000
_cell.length_c   1.000
_cell.angle_alpha   90.00
_cell.angle_beta   90.00
_cell.angle_gamma   90.00
#
_symmetry.space_group_name_H-M   'P 1'
#
loop_
_entity.id
_entity.type
_entity.pdbx_description
1 polymer ?
#
loop_
_entity_poly.entity_id
_entity_poly.type
_entity_poly.pdbx_seq_one_letter_code
_entity_poly.pdbx_strand_id
1 'polypeptide(L)'
;MINHNEKLINQDIANDLLEIASLLEEQRANPFRVSAYRNAANVIIKLPQPVSEIVKHKGFQGLVGLPGIGEGIARSIYEYVALGRMSRLQSLKGGHDPVALFETIPGVGPKLAHRIIEQLHIDSLESLEVAAHNKRLEKVPGFSPKKVAMVQAWLAQVLGRQRPRPQPQEPFAEPSVELILQVDQQYRKKVRDADLPKIAPKRFNPDAKAWLPVMHMTKQGWHFTALFSNTARAHQLKRTHDWVVIYFYDDQDHESQHTVVTETHGTLGGQRVVRGRETECRDYYATVK
;
A
#
# COMPACT_ATOMS: atom_id res chain seq x y z
N MET A 1 -16.62 30.87 7.12
CA MET A 1 -17.61 29.82 7.42
C MET A 1 -16.87 28.50 7.31
N ILE A 2 -16.68 27.80 8.42
CA ILE A 2 -15.99 26.49 8.47
C ILE A 2 -16.97 25.47 7.90
N ASN A 3 -16.55 24.68 6.90
CA ASN A 3 -17.41 23.73 6.22
C ASN A 3 -17.91 22.68 7.23
N HIS A 4 -19.17 22.23 7.14
CA HIS A 4 -19.71 21.16 8.00
C HIS A 4 -18.83 19.88 7.94
N ASN A 5 -18.12 19.69 6.82
CA ASN A 5 -17.16 18.62 6.56
C ASN A 5 -15.87 18.71 7.42
N GLU A 6 -15.43 19.90 7.84
CA GLU A 6 -14.26 20.07 8.71
C GLU A 6 -14.56 19.74 10.18
N LYS A 7 -15.84 19.78 10.58
CA LYS A 7 -16.26 19.53 11.96
C LYS A 7 -16.25 18.04 12.33
N LEU A 8 -16.37 17.16 11.33
CA LEU A 8 -16.44 15.71 11.51
C LEU A 8 -15.15 14.99 11.11
N ILE A 9 -14.18 15.67 10.49
CA ILE A 9 -12.96 15.02 9.99
C ILE A 9 -12.21 14.23 11.08
N ASN A 10 -12.14 14.73 12.32
CA ASN A 10 -11.52 14.01 13.43
C ASN A 10 -12.31 12.75 13.79
N GLN A 11 -13.64 12.82 13.75
CA GLN A 11 -14.52 11.67 14.01
C GLN A 11 -14.38 10.61 12.92
N ASP A 12 -14.37 11.01 11.66
CA ASP A 12 -14.23 10.10 10.53
C ASP A 12 -12.86 9.41 10.55
N ILE A 13 -11.78 10.18 10.75
CA ILE A 13 -10.43 9.61 10.87
C ILE A 13 -10.33 8.68 12.08
N ALA A 14 -10.89 9.05 13.24
CA ALA A 14 -10.88 8.18 14.40
C ALA A 14 -11.66 6.88 14.16
N ASN A 15 -12.80 6.94 13.48
CA ASN A 15 -13.59 5.76 13.10
C ASN A 15 -12.81 4.85 12.15
N ASP A 16 -12.16 5.41 11.12
CA ASP A 16 -11.33 4.67 10.18
C ASP A 16 -10.14 4.00 10.90
N LEU A 17 -9.47 4.71 11.83
CA LEU A 17 -8.38 4.15 12.64
C LEU A 17 -8.86 3.01 13.56
N LEU A 18 -10.04 3.14 14.16
CA LEU A 18 -10.66 2.06 14.95
C LEU A 18 -11.00 0.86 14.09
N GLU A 19 -11.51 1.09 12.89
CA GLU A 19 -11.81 0.02 11.94
C GLU A 19 -10.53 -0.70 11.50
N ILE A 20 -9.43 0.03 11.24
CA ILE A 20 -8.11 -0.57 11.00
C ILE A 20 -7.71 -1.46 12.18
N ALA A 21 -7.84 -0.99 13.42
CA ALA A 21 -7.49 -1.77 14.59
C ALA A 21 -8.31 -3.08 14.71
N SER A 22 -9.63 -2.99 14.51
CA SER A 22 -10.51 -4.17 14.55
C SER A 22 -10.16 -5.18 13.46
N LEU A 23 -9.92 -4.71 12.23
CA LEU A 23 -9.49 -5.57 11.13
C LEU A 23 -8.16 -6.25 11.43
N LEU A 24 -7.17 -5.52 11.95
CA LEU A 24 -5.88 -6.10 12.32
C LEU A 24 -6.03 -7.18 13.42
N GLU A 25 -6.90 -6.96 14.41
CA GLU A 25 -7.16 -7.92 15.48
C GLU A 25 -7.83 -9.20 14.93
N GLU A 26 -8.88 -9.05 14.12
CA GLU A 26 -9.58 -10.16 13.45
C GLU A 26 -8.65 -10.98 12.54
N GLN A 27 -7.73 -10.30 11.87
CA GLN A 27 -6.74 -10.92 10.97
C GLN A 27 -5.55 -11.53 11.73
N ARG A 28 -5.55 -11.51 13.08
CA ARG A 28 -4.46 -12.02 13.94
C ARG A 28 -3.12 -11.32 13.66
N ALA A 29 -3.17 -10.02 13.38
CA ALA A 29 -1.98 -9.19 13.22
C ALA A 29 -1.29 -8.90 14.57
N ASN A 30 -0.18 -8.17 14.53
CA ASN A 30 0.60 -7.80 15.71
C ASN A 30 -0.25 -6.99 16.73
N PRO A 31 -0.41 -7.44 17.98
CA PRO A 31 -1.16 -6.72 19.02
C PRO A 31 -0.66 -5.29 19.29
N PHE A 32 0.64 -5.04 19.20
CA PHE A 32 1.19 -3.68 19.36
C PHE A 32 0.65 -2.73 18.30
N ARG A 33 0.45 -3.19 17.06
CA ARG A 33 -0.13 -2.36 15.99
C ARG A 33 -1.61 -2.11 16.25
N VAL A 34 -2.37 -3.13 16.68
CA VAL A 34 -3.78 -2.96 17.07
C VAL A 34 -3.90 -1.88 18.14
N SER A 35 -3.07 -1.94 19.19
CA SER A 35 -3.05 -0.92 20.24
C SER A 35 -2.63 0.46 19.72
N ALA A 36 -1.65 0.56 18.82
CA ALA A 36 -1.21 1.82 18.25
C ALA A 36 -2.35 2.53 17.48
N TYR A 37 -3.10 1.81 16.65
CA TYR A 37 -4.26 2.38 15.93
C TYR A 37 -5.40 2.80 16.87
N ARG A 38 -5.70 1.99 17.91
CA ARG A 38 -6.68 2.36 18.96
C ARG A 38 -6.26 3.62 19.71
N ASN A 39 -4.99 3.74 20.07
CA ASN A 39 -4.44 4.90 20.76
C ASN A 39 -4.49 6.15 19.86
N ALA A 40 -4.12 6.02 18.59
CA ALA A 40 -4.20 7.11 17.63
C ALA A 40 -5.64 7.61 17.44
N ALA A 41 -6.62 6.72 17.31
CA ALA A 41 -8.02 7.10 17.24
C ALA A 41 -8.46 7.93 18.45
N ASN A 42 -8.08 7.49 19.66
CA ASN A 42 -8.34 8.20 20.91
C ASN A 42 -7.67 9.59 20.98
N VAL A 43 -6.49 9.74 20.38
CA VAL A 43 -5.79 11.02 20.29
C VAL A 43 -6.52 11.94 19.31
N ILE A 44 -6.81 11.47 18.10
CA ILE A 44 -7.44 12.27 17.05
C ILE A 44 -8.83 12.78 17.47
N ILE A 45 -9.66 11.92 18.07
CA ILE A 45 -11.02 12.32 18.47
C ILE A 45 -11.02 13.40 19.57
N LYS A 46 -9.99 13.43 20.41
CA LYS A 46 -9.85 14.40 21.52
C LYS A 46 -9.14 15.68 21.13
N LEU A 47 -8.68 15.82 19.89
CA LEU A 47 -8.02 17.04 19.44
C LEU A 47 -8.98 18.23 19.52
N PRO A 48 -8.57 19.37 20.11
CA PRO A 48 -9.42 20.55 20.27
C PRO A 48 -9.70 21.28 18.95
N GLN A 49 -8.91 21.01 17.93
CA GLN A 49 -9.05 21.56 16.58
C GLN A 49 -9.07 20.44 15.53
N PRO A 50 -9.64 20.69 14.34
CA PRO A 50 -9.57 19.74 13.24
C PRO A 50 -8.14 19.37 12.90
N VAL A 51 -7.89 18.09 12.65
CA VAL A 51 -6.58 17.58 12.24
C VAL A 51 -6.14 18.15 10.89
N SER A 52 -7.08 18.54 10.02
CA SER A 52 -6.81 19.29 8.80
C SER A 52 -6.08 20.62 9.06
N GLU A 53 -6.41 21.32 10.15
CA GLU A 53 -5.72 22.57 10.53
C GLU A 53 -4.30 22.29 11.03
N ILE A 54 -4.08 21.17 11.73
CA ILE A 54 -2.72 20.72 12.10
C ILE A 54 -1.89 20.48 10.83
N VAL A 55 -2.44 19.74 9.87
CA VAL A 55 -1.78 19.46 8.59
C VAL A 55 -1.50 20.75 7.81
N LYS A 56 -2.46 21.66 7.74
CA LYS A 56 -2.31 22.95 7.04
C LYS A 56 -1.21 23.84 7.65
N HIS A 57 -1.11 23.88 8.97
CA HIS A 57 -0.16 24.77 9.66
C HIS A 57 1.22 24.15 9.91
N LYS A 58 1.28 22.84 10.17
CA LYS A 58 2.50 22.14 10.59
C LYS A 58 2.92 21.02 9.65
N GLY A 59 2.12 20.72 8.62
CA GLY A 59 2.37 19.63 7.69
C GLY A 59 2.37 18.26 8.37
N PHE A 60 3.03 17.30 7.71
CA PHE A 60 3.20 15.93 8.19
C PHE A 60 3.84 15.85 9.58
N GLN A 61 4.86 16.68 9.85
CA GLN A 61 5.54 16.71 11.15
C GLN A 61 4.61 17.14 12.31
N GLY A 62 3.57 17.92 12.01
CA GLY A 62 2.54 18.24 12.98
C GLY A 62 1.76 17.01 13.47
N LEU A 63 1.59 16.00 12.62
CA LEU A 63 0.94 14.74 12.97
C LEU A 63 1.87 13.81 13.74
N VAL A 64 3.12 13.69 13.30
CA VAL A 64 4.16 12.88 13.99
C VAL A 64 4.43 13.41 15.40
N GLY A 65 4.30 14.73 15.61
CA GLY A 65 4.44 15.34 16.93
C GLY A 65 3.28 15.07 17.89
N LEU A 66 2.20 14.41 17.45
CA LEU A 66 1.09 14.05 18.34
C LEU A 66 1.45 12.81 19.18
N PRO A 67 1.08 12.79 20.47
CA PRO A 67 1.44 11.69 21.35
C PRO A 67 0.84 10.38 20.85
N GLY A 68 1.67 9.34 20.71
CA GLY A 68 1.23 8.01 20.27
C GLY A 68 0.93 7.89 18.78
N ILE A 69 1.27 8.90 17.95
CA ILE A 69 1.15 8.84 16.50
C ILE A 69 2.55 8.73 15.87
N GLY A 70 2.90 7.53 15.43
CA GLY A 70 4.11 7.28 14.63
C GLY A 70 3.93 7.65 13.16
N GLU A 71 5.01 7.56 12.37
CA GLU A 71 5.02 7.99 10.97
C GLU A 71 3.99 7.27 10.08
N GLY A 72 3.76 5.97 10.26
CA GLY A 72 2.78 5.23 9.45
C GLY A 72 1.34 5.67 9.69
N ILE A 73 1.00 5.89 10.95
CA ILE A 73 -0.32 6.40 11.34
C ILE A 73 -0.45 7.84 10.87
N ALA A 74 0.58 8.67 11.06
CA ALA A 74 0.62 10.03 10.54
C ALA A 74 0.42 10.05 9.01
N ARG A 75 1.02 9.12 8.26
CA ARG A 75 0.87 9.02 6.80
C ARG A 75 -0.55 8.64 6.41
N SER A 76 -1.17 7.70 7.12
CA SER A 76 -2.57 7.33 6.89
C SER A 76 -3.51 8.51 7.14
N ILE A 77 -3.29 9.26 8.23
CA ILE A 77 -4.08 10.46 8.55
C ILE A 77 -3.86 11.56 7.50
N TYR A 78 -2.60 11.80 7.12
CA TYR A 78 -2.24 12.80 6.13
C TYR A 78 -2.86 12.48 4.76
N GLU A 79 -2.81 11.21 4.34
CA GLU A 79 -3.47 10.73 3.13
C GLU A 79 -4.98 10.97 3.19
N TYR A 80 -5.63 10.66 4.33
CA TYR A 80 -7.05 10.93 4.51
C TYR A 80 -7.37 12.42 4.36
N VAL A 81 -6.57 13.30 4.95
CA VAL A 81 -6.77 14.76 4.81
C VAL A 81 -6.61 15.21 3.36
N ALA A 82 -5.69 14.61 2.60
CA ALA A 82 -5.43 14.97 1.20
C ALA A 82 -6.44 14.37 0.20
N LEU A 83 -6.86 13.12 0.42
CA LEU A 83 -7.61 12.32 -0.56
C LEU A 83 -9.01 11.88 -0.08
N GLY A 84 -9.33 12.08 1.20
CA GLY A 84 -10.57 11.61 1.83
C GLY A 84 -10.64 10.10 2.05
N ARG A 85 -9.50 9.40 2.03
CA ARG A 85 -9.41 7.94 2.22
C ARG A 85 -8.04 7.51 2.74
N MET A 86 -7.98 6.34 3.38
CA MET A 86 -6.73 5.67 3.77
C MET A 86 -6.50 4.42 2.92
N SER A 87 -5.39 4.37 2.19
CA SER A 87 -4.98 3.20 1.41
C SER A 87 -4.77 1.97 2.29
N ARG A 88 -4.29 2.17 3.52
CA ARG A 88 -4.12 1.11 4.52
C ARG A 88 -5.44 0.40 4.85
N LEU A 89 -6.52 1.16 5.08
CA LEU A 89 -7.84 0.60 5.36
C LEU A 89 -8.40 -0.18 4.16
N GLN A 90 -8.20 0.34 2.94
CA GLN A 90 -8.63 -0.36 1.72
C GLN A 90 -7.88 -1.67 1.53
N SER A 91 -6.58 -1.69 1.82
CA SER A 91 -5.73 -2.87 1.69
C SER A 91 -6.12 -3.96 2.69
N LEU A 92 -6.37 -3.60 3.95
CA LEU A 92 -6.87 -4.55 4.98
C LEU A 92 -8.25 -5.12 4.65
N LYS A 93 -9.07 -4.41 3.88
CA LYS A 93 -10.38 -4.87 3.39
C LYS A 93 -10.28 -5.66 2.08
N GLY A 94 -9.09 -5.98 1.58
CA GLY A 94 -8.89 -6.64 0.28
C GLY A 94 -9.50 -5.86 -0.89
N GLY A 95 -9.65 -4.54 -0.73
CA GLY A 95 -10.31 -3.62 -1.66
C GLY A 95 -9.37 -2.86 -2.58
N HIS A 96 -8.09 -3.27 -2.64
CA HIS A 96 -7.05 -2.57 -3.40
C HIS A 96 -7.46 -2.34 -4.87
N ASP A 97 -7.55 -1.06 -5.26
CA ASP A 97 -7.87 -0.63 -6.62
C ASP A 97 -6.82 0.37 -7.12
N PRO A 98 -5.74 -0.12 -7.75
CA PRO A 98 -4.66 0.74 -8.21
C PRO A 98 -5.10 1.72 -9.30
N VAL A 99 -6.12 1.36 -10.08
CA VAL A 99 -6.66 2.22 -11.14
C VAL A 99 -7.33 3.44 -10.51
N ALA A 100 -8.30 3.20 -9.61
CA ALA A 100 -8.94 4.27 -8.85
C ALA A 100 -7.95 5.03 -7.95
N LEU A 101 -6.87 4.38 -7.51
CA LEU A 101 -5.77 5.05 -6.82
C LEU A 101 -5.09 6.09 -7.73
N PHE A 102 -4.57 5.65 -8.87
CA PHE A 102 -3.85 6.52 -9.80
C PHE A 102 -4.73 7.57 -10.48
N GLU A 103 -6.04 7.33 -10.64
CA GLU A 103 -6.97 8.34 -11.14
C GLU A 103 -7.15 9.55 -10.21
N THR A 104 -6.74 9.45 -8.93
CA THR A 104 -6.71 10.64 -8.06
C THR A 104 -5.60 11.61 -8.39
N ILE A 105 -4.63 11.20 -9.21
CA ILE A 105 -3.54 12.07 -9.65
C ILE A 105 -4.06 12.98 -10.77
N PRO A 106 -3.96 14.31 -10.61
CA PRO A 106 -4.40 15.26 -11.62
C PRO A 106 -3.83 14.93 -13.01
N GLY A 107 -4.69 14.84 -14.02
CA GLY A 107 -4.27 14.54 -15.40
C GLY A 107 -3.90 13.07 -15.67
N VAL A 108 -4.02 12.17 -14.71
CA VAL A 108 -3.98 10.71 -14.92
C VAL A 108 -5.41 10.20 -14.95
N GLY A 109 -5.92 9.86 -16.13
CA GLY A 109 -7.22 9.20 -16.30
C GLY A 109 -7.10 7.67 -16.39
N PRO A 110 -8.22 6.94 -16.51
CA PRO A 110 -8.27 5.47 -16.50
C PRO A 110 -7.29 4.83 -17.48
N LYS A 111 -7.19 5.36 -18.70
CA LYS A 111 -6.29 4.84 -19.74
C LYS A 111 -4.81 4.90 -19.32
N LEU A 112 -4.40 5.97 -18.64
CA LEU A 112 -3.02 6.13 -18.20
C LEU A 112 -2.74 5.33 -16.93
N ALA A 113 -3.70 5.29 -16.00
CA ALA A 113 -3.63 4.44 -14.82
C ALA A 113 -3.44 2.96 -15.20
N HIS A 114 -4.26 2.45 -16.14
CA HIS A 114 -4.09 1.10 -16.68
C HIS A 114 -2.70 0.90 -17.31
N ARG A 115 -2.21 1.86 -18.09
CA ARG A 115 -0.90 1.76 -18.76
C ARG A 115 0.25 1.73 -17.76
N ILE A 116 0.18 2.50 -16.67
CA ILE A 116 1.14 2.46 -15.57
C ILE A 116 1.21 1.04 -15.00
N ILE A 117 0.06 0.48 -14.60
CA ILE A 117 -0.03 -0.85 -14.00
C ILE A 117 0.48 -1.92 -14.97
N GLU A 118 0.14 -1.78 -16.26
CA GLU A 118 0.52 -2.73 -17.30
C GLU A 118 2.00 -2.72 -17.64
N GLN A 119 2.62 -1.55 -17.73
CA GLN A 119 3.99 -1.45 -18.23
C GLN A 119 5.02 -1.42 -17.12
N LEU A 120 4.67 -0.84 -15.97
CA LEU A 120 5.58 -0.70 -14.84
C LEU A 120 5.34 -1.73 -13.74
N HIS A 121 4.19 -2.41 -13.77
CA HIS A 121 3.80 -3.40 -12.77
C HIS A 121 3.80 -2.85 -11.34
N ILE A 122 3.41 -1.58 -11.22
CA ILE A 122 3.26 -0.88 -9.96
C ILE A 122 1.79 -0.62 -9.67
N ASP A 123 1.46 -0.58 -8.40
CA ASP A 123 0.08 -0.57 -7.94
C ASP A 123 -0.14 0.24 -6.64
N SER A 124 0.89 0.93 -6.15
CA SER A 124 0.83 1.87 -5.00
C SER A 124 1.36 3.27 -5.36
N LEU A 125 1.08 4.28 -4.52
CA LEU A 125 1.62 5.62 -4.73
C LEU A 125 3.12 5.70 -4.49
N GLU A 126 3.64 4.90 -3.56
CA GLU A 126 5.07 4.82 -3.22
C GLU A 126 5.87 4.18 -4.35
N SER A 127 5.38 3.08 -4.92
CA SER A 127 6.01 2.44 -6.08
C SER A 127 5.94 3.34 -7.32
N LEU A 128 4.89 4.17 -7.45
CA LEU A 128 4.79 5.21 -8.47
C LEU A 128 5.78 6.35 -8.25
N GLU A 129 5.99 6.77 -7.01
CA GLU A 129 6.98 7.78 -6.67
C GLU A 129 8.40 7.33 -7.05
N VAL A 130 8.78 6.11 -6.66
CA VAL A 130 10.07 5.51 -7.04
C VAL A 130 10.19 5.42 -8.56
N ALA A 131 9.14 4.98 -9.27
CA ALA A 131 9.14 4.91 -10.73
C ALA A 131 9.26 6.28 -11.39
N ALA A 132 8.67 7.33 -10.80
CA ALA A 132 8.76 8.70 -11.27
C ALA A 132 10.17 9.26 -11.07
N HIS A 133 10.82 9.03 -9.93
CA HIS A 133 12.20 9.49 -9.67
C HIS A 133 13.25 8.73 -10.50
N ASN A 134 13.06 7.43 -10.71
CA ASN A 134 14.01 6.59 -11.44
C ASN A 134 13.77 6.64 -12.97
N LYS A 135 13.02 7.64 -13.45
CA LYS A 135 12.67 7.86 -14.87
C LYS A 135 11.99 6.66 -15.56
N ARG A 136 11.47 5.70 -14.80
CA ARG A 136 10.68 4.58 -15.34
C ARG A 136 9.35 5.09 -15.88
N LEU A 137 8.73 6.07 -15.21
CA LEU A 137 7.47 6.67 -15.64
C LEU A 137 7.57 7.40 -16.99
N GLU A 138 8.73 7.98 -17.32
CA GLU A 138 8.98 8.63 -18.62
C GLU A 138 8.93 7.65 -19.80
N LYS A 139 9.16 6.35 -19.54
CA LYS A 139 9.10 5.29 -20.56
C LYS A 139 7.67 4.89 -20.89
N VAL A 140 6.68 5.34 -20.11
CA VAL A 140 5.27 5.03 -20.32
C VAL A 140 4.68 5.98 -21.35
N PRO A 141 4.17 5.51 -22.50
CA PRO A 141 3.54 6.37 -23.50
C PRO A 141 2.47 7.27 -22.87
N GLY A 142 2.47 8.56 -23.20
CA GLY A 142 1.56 9.55 -22.62
C GLY A 142 2.06 10.24 -21.35
N PHE A 143 3.27 9.91 -20.87
CA PHE A 143 3.98 10.65 -19.82
C PHE A 143 5.14 11.48 -20.41
N SER A 144 4.90 12.77 -20.63
CA SER A 144 5.97 13.72 -20.95
C SER A 144 6.76 14.10 -19.69
N PRO A 145 7.99 14.63 -19.81
CA PRO A 145 8.76 15.10 -18.65
C PRO A 145 7.98 16.10 -17.78
N LYS A 146 7.21 16.99 -18.41
CA LYS A 146 6.31 17.93 -17.71
C LYS A 146 5.24 17.21 -16.89
N LYS A 147 4.67 16.14 -17.44
CA LYS A 147 3.65 15.35 -16.75
C LYS A 147 4.25 14.56 -15.59
N VAL A 148 5.43 13.96 -15.76
CA VAL A 148 6.16 13.27 -14.70
C VAL A 148 6.47 14.22 -13.54
N ALA A 149 6.95 15.44 -13.84
CA ALA A 149 7.20 16.45 -12.81
C ALA A 149 5.94 16.84 -12.01
N MET A 150 4.77 16.90 -12.68
CA MET A 150 3.49 17.15 -12.01
C MET A 150 3.08 15.97 -11.11
N VAL A 151 3.27 14.73 -11.57
CA VAL A 151 3.04 13.54 -10.74
C VAL A 151 3.95 13.53 -9.51
N GLN A 152 5.25 13.81 -9.68
CA GLN A 152 6.21 13.91 -8.57
C GLN A 152 5.80 14.98 -7.55
N ALA A 153 5.40 16.17 -8.02
CA ALA A 153 4.96 17.24 -7.14
C ALA A 153 3.70 16.88 -6.35
N TRP A 154 2.74 16.22 -6.99
CA TRP A 154 1.52 15.75 -6.34
C TRP A 154 1.81 14.63 -5.31
N LEU A 155 2.66 13.66 -5.66
CA LEU A 155 3.05 12.56 -4.76
C LEU A 155 3.78 13.10 -3.53
N ALA A 156 4.71 14.05 -3.71
CA ALA A 156 5.40 14.66 -2.58
C ALA A 156 4.42 15.35 -1.61
N GLN A 157 3.38 16.00 -2.15
CA GLN A 157 2.33 16.58 -1.32
C GLN A 157 1.52 15.50 -0.59
N VAL A 158 0.99 14.50 -1.29
CA VAL A 158 0.09 13.48 -0.75
C VAL A 158 0.77 12.54 0.23
N LEU A 159 2.02 12.17 -0.02
CA LEU A 159 2.79 11.27 0.85
C LEU A 159 3.43 12.00 2.04
N GLY A 160 3.10 13.29 2.24
CA GLY A 160 3.59 14.09 3.36
C GLY A 160 5.10 14.39 3.31
N ARG A 161 5.74 14.21 2.15
CA ARG A 161 7.17 14.51 1.99
C ARG A 161 7.34 16.01 1.81
N GLN A 162 7.59 16.73 2.90
CA GLN A 162 8.16 18.07 2.79
C GLN A 162 9.47 17.95 2.03
N ARG A 163 9.66 18.65 0.90
CA ARG A 163 10.95 18.72 0.19
C ARG A 163 12.06 19.03 1.20
N PRO A 164 12.95 18.09 1.54
CA PRO A 164 14.29 18.48 1.91
C PRO A 164 15.01 18.75 0.59
N ARG A 165 16.12 19.48 0.68
CA ARG A 165 17.16 19.59 -0.36
C ARG A 165 17.34 18.26 -1.12
N PRO A 166 17.74 18.24 -2.41
CA PRO A 166 18.14 17.01 -3.08
C PRO A 166 19.40 16.46 -2.39
N GLN A 167 19.21 15.78 -1.27
CA GLN A 167 20.09 14.74 -0.82
C GLN A 167 19.78 13.55 -1.75
N PRO A 168 20.79 12.74 -2.12
CA PRO A 168 20.52 11.43 -2.67
C PRO A 168 19.62 10.75 -1.63
N GLN A 169 18.33 10.57 -1.93
CA GLN A 169 17.50 9.69 -1.13
C GLN A 169 18.21 8.34 -1.20
N GLU A 170 18.71 7.85 -0.07
CA GLU A 170 19.14 6.46 -0.05
C GLU A 170 17.97 5.63 -0.58
N PRO A 171 18.22 4.72 -1.53
CA PRO A 171 17.16 3.92 -2.11
C PRO A 171 16.40 3.27 -0.96
N PHE A 172 15.08 3.45 -0.97
CA PHE A 172 14.17 2.79 -0.04
C PHE A 172 14.61 1.32 0.09
N ALA A 173 15.02 0.92 1.28
CA ALA A 173 15.42 -0.46 1.50
C ALA A 173 14.18 -1.33 1.25
N GLU A 174 14.26 -2.29 0.34
CA GLU A 174 13.20 -3.26 0.13
C GLU A 174 13.65 -4.63 0.66
N PRO A 175 12.72 -5.49 1.11
CA PRO A 175 12.98 -6.91 1.28
C PRO A 175 13.67 -7.49 0.04
N SER A 176 14.61 -8.41 0.22
CA SER A 176 15.21 -9.13 -0.91
C SER A 176 14.14 -9.93 -1.66
N VAL A 177 14.35 -10.16 -2.96
CA VAL A 177 13.48 -11.05 -3.75
C VAL A 177 13.35 -12.42 -3.09
N GLU A 178 14.44 -12.96 -2.55
CA GLU A 178 14.42 -14.21 -1.79
C GLU A 178 13.43 -14.13 -0.61
N LEU A 179 13.50 -13.08 0.21
CA LEU A 179 12.61 -12.93 1.36
C LEU A 179 11.14 -12.83 0.91
N ILE A 180 10.85 -12.06 -0.13
CA ILE A 180 9.49 -11.93 -0.69
C ILE A 180 8.97 -13.29 -1.20
N LEU A 181 9.81 -14.06 -1.90
CA LEU A 181 9.45 -15.40 -2.40
C LEU A 181 9.24 -16.40 -1.25
N GLN A 182 10.00 -16.30 -0.16
CA GLN A 182 9.78 -17.11 1.04
C GLN A 182 8.42 -16.77 1.70
N VAL A 183 8.03 -15.49 1.75
CA VAL A 183 6.72 -15.05 2.24
C VAL A 183 5.59 -15.61 1.35
N ASP A 184 5.72 -15.53 0.02
CA ASP A 184 4.77 -16.12 -0.94
C ASP A 184 4.61 -17.64 -0.70
N GLN A 185 5.72 -18.36 -0.58
CA GLN A 185 5.71 -19.80 -0.34
C GLN A 185 4.98 -20.15 0.96
N GLN A 186 5.28 -19.44 2.05
CA GLN A 186 4.65 -19.67 3.35
C GLN A 186 3.15 -19.35 3.34
N TYR A 187 2.77 -18.22 2.73
CA TYR A 187 1.37 -17.85 2.54
C TYR A 187 0.61 -18.94 1.81
N ARG A 188 1.08 -19.33 0.62
CA ARG A 188 0.43 -20.35 -0.21
C ARG A 188 0.36 -21.71 0.48
N LYS A 189 1.35 -22.06 1.32
CA LYS A 189 1.31 -23.27 2.15
C LYS A 189 0.17 -23.18 3.18
N LYS A 190 0.13 -22.12 3.98
CA LYS A 190 -0.92 -21.91 5.01
C LYS A 190 -2.33 -21.82 4.41
N VAL A 191 -2.47 -21.27 3.20
CA VAL A 191 -3.74 -21.32 2.45
C VAL A 191 -4.17 -22.76 2.17
N ARG A 192 -3.27 -23.61 1.68
CA ARG A 192 -3.58 -25.04 1.40
C ARG A 192 -3.93 -25.79 2.68
N ASP A 193 -3.25 -25.46 3.77
CA ASP A 193 -3.46 -26.07 5.09
C ASP A 193 -4.70 -25.50 5.81
N ALA A 194 -5.41 -24.54 5.21
CA ALA A 194 -6.56 -23.83 5.79
C ALA A 194 -6.28 -23.14 7.15
N ASP A 195 -5.03 -22.72 7.36
CA ASP A 195 -4.51 -22.16 8.63
C ASP A 195 -4.44 -20.62 8.62
N LEU A 196 -5.35 -19.95 7.89
CA LEU A 196 -5.40 -18.48 7.82
C LEU A 196 -6.80 -17.94 8.11
N PRO A 197 -6.90 -16.81 8.83
CA PRO A 197 -8.15 -16.06 8.88
C PRO A 197 -8.53 -15.60 7.47
N LYS A 198 -9.84 -15.45 7.26
CA LYS A 198 -10.40 -14.98 5.99
C LYS A 198 -11.10 -13.65 6.20
N ILE A 199 -10.94 -12.74 5.26
CA ILE A 199 -11.65 -11.47 5.21
C ILE A 199 -12.77 -11.51 4.18
N ALA A 200 -13.78 -10.69 4.37
CA ALA A 200 -14.82 -10.41 3.38
C ALA A 200 -14.39 -9.21 2.54
N PRO A 201 -13.79 -9.41 1.35
CA PRO A 201 -13.32 -8.26 0.58
C PRO A 201 -14.48 -7.42 0.10
N LYS A 202 -14.30 -6.09 0.04
CA LYS A 202 -15.36 -5.16 -0.42
C LYS A 202 -15.68 -5.27 -1.91
N ARG A 203 -14.66 -5.57 -2.72
CA ARG A 203 -14.80 -5.66 -4.18
C ARG A 203 -14.99 -7.11 -4.59
N PHE A 204 -15.75 -7.33 -5.66
CA PHE A 204 -15.98 -8.67 -6.24
C PHE A 204 -16.51 -9.69 -5.20
N ASN A 205 -17.39 -9.23 -4.31
CA ASN A 205 -17.97 -10.04 -3.23
C ASN A 205 -19.43 -9.61 -2.93
N PRO A 206 -20.39 -9.89 -3.82
CA PRO A 206 -21.78 -9.45 -3.67
C PRO A 206 -22.45 -10.01 -2.40
N ASP A 207 -22.03 -11.19 -1.95
CA ASP A 207 -22.61 -11.86 -0.78
C ASP A 207 -21.98 -11.42 0.55
N ALA A 208 -20.99 -10.51 0.53
CA ALA A 208 -20.22 -10.10 1.70
C ALA A 208 -19.62 -11.26 2.52
N LYS A 209 -19.30 -12.39 1.86
CA LYS A 209 -18.76 -13.59 2.53
C LYS A 209 -17.26 -13.44 2.79
N ALA A 210 -16.80 -13.96 3.92
CA ALA A 210 -15.38 -14.06 4.24
C ALA A 210 -14.73 -15.23 3.48
N TRP A 211 -14.03 -14.94 2.39
CA TRP A 211 -13.42 -15.96 1.53
C TRP A 211 -11.94 -15.75 1.24
N LEU A 212 -11.41 -14.54 1.41
CA LEU A 212 -10.04 -14.19 1.04
C LEU A 212 -9.08 -14.44 2.21
N PRO A 213 -8.15 -15.41 2.14
CA PRO A 213 -7.18 -15.63 3.20
C PRO A 213 -6.21 -14.47 3.33
N VAL A 214 -5.84 -14.13 4.57
CA VAL A 214 -4.83 -13.11 4.86
C VAL A 214 -3.84 -13.62 5.88
N MET A 215 -2.56 -13.31 5.68
CA MET A 215 -1.48 -13.68 6.58
C MET A 215 -0.69 -12.45 6.96
N HIS A 216 -0.45 -12.26 8.26
CA HIS A 216 0.55 -11.34 8.75
C HIS A 216 1.77 -12.11 9.24
N MET A 217 2.97 -11.59 8.98
CA MET A 217 4.20 -12.16 9.54
C MET A 217 5.27 -11.09 9.72
N THR A 218 6.25 -11.36 10.58
CA THR A 218 7.43 -10.51 10.76
C THR A 218 8.67 -11.37 10.55
N LYS A 219 9.61 -10.90 9.72
CA LYS A 219 10.84 -11.64 9.41
C LYS A 219 11.93 -10.68 8.95
N GLN A 220 13.14 -10.84 9.52
CA GLN A 220 14.31 -10.00 9.19
C GLN A 220 14.05 -8.48 9.31
N GLY A 221 13.35 -8.05 10.36
CA GLY A 221 13.02 -6.63 10.57
C GLY A 221 11.89 -6.08 9.69
N TRP A 222 11.37 -6.91 8.76
CA TRP A 222 10.24 -6.54 7.92
C TRP A 222 8.95 -7.13 8.45
N HIS A 223 7.88 -6.35 8.36
CA HIS A 223 6.54 -6.82 8.60
C HIS A 223 5.81 -6.99 7.27
N PHE A 224 5.08 -8.09 7.13
CA PHE A 224 4.40 -8.45 5.89
C PHE A 224 2.91 -8.68 6.12
N THR A 225 2.11 -8.33 5.12
CA THR A 225 0.74 -8.81 4.95
C THR A 225 0.62 -9.44 3.56
N ALA A 226 0.25 -10.71 3.49
CA ALA A 226 0.07 -11.44 2.24
C ALA A 226 -1.40 -11.87 2.06
N LEU A 227 -1.93 -11.66 0.85
CA LEU A 227 -3.27 -12.05 0.45
C LEU A 227 -3.34 -12.25 -1.08
N PHE A 228 -4.32 -13.00 -1.57
CA PHE A 228 -4.50 -13.11 -3.02
C PHE A 228 -5.05 -11.81 -3.63
N SER A 229 -4.60 -11.49 -4.85
CA SER A 229 -5.09 -10.33 -5.59
C SER A 229 -6.58 -10.46 -5.89
N ASN A 230 -7.34 -9.47 -5.43
CA ASN A 230 -8.78 -9.35 -5.67
C ASN A 230 -9.09 -8.18 -6.64
N THR A 231 -8.19 -7.93 -7.60
CA THR A 231 -8.36 -6.85 -8.59
C THR A 231 -9.20 -7.31 -9.78
N ALA A 232 -9.82 -6.36 -10.51
CA ALA A 232 -10.56 -6.66 -11.74
C ALA A 232 -9.74 -7.50 -12.74
N ARG A 233 -8.45 -7.16 -12.87
CA ARG A 233 -7.50 -7.87 -13.75
C ARG A 233 -7.25 -9.30 -13.29
N ALA A 234 -7.07 -9.53 -11.99
CA ALA A 234 -6.90 -10.87 -11.44
C ALA A 234 -8.13 -11.75 -11.72
N HIS A 235 -9.35 -11.20 -11.60
CA HIS A 235 -10.59 -11.88 -11.97
C HIS A 235 -10.65 -12.18 -13.48
N GLN A 236 -10.41 -11.18 -14.32
CA GLN A 236 -10.44 -11.33 -15.78
C GLN A 236 -9.46 -12.42 -16.27
N LEU A 237 -8.27 -12.48 -15.69
CA LEU A 237 -7.23 -13.44 -16.05
C LEU A 237 -7.34 -14.78 -15.29
N LYS A 238 -8.36 -14.95 -14.43
CA LYS A 238 -8.54 -16.12 -13.56
C LYS A 238 -7.29 -16.41 -12.69
N ARG A 239 -6.68 -15.36 -12.14
CA ARG A 239 -5.47 -15.40 -11.31
C ARG A 239 -5.70 -15.09 -9.83
N THR A 240 -6.95 -15.08 -9.37
CA THR A 240 -7.36 -14.79 -7.99
C THR A 240 -6.87 -15.79 -6.94
N HIS A 241 -6.25 -16.90 -7.34
CA HIS A 241 -5.60 -17.88 -6.47
C HIS A 241 -4.11 -18.09 -6.81
N ASP A 242 -3.58 -17.24 -7.70
CA ASP A 242 -2.21 -17.32 -8.18
C ASP A 242 -1.41 -16.06 -7.82
N TRP A 243 -1.99 -14.89 -8.06
CA TRP A 243 -1.33 -13.62 -7.77
C TRP A 243 -1.45 -13.33 -6.28
N VAL A 244 -0.31 -13.20 -5.62
CA VAL A 244 -0.23 -12.90 -4.19
C VAL A 244 0.30 -11.49 -4.04
N VAL A 245 -0.50 -10.61 -3.44
CA VAL A 245 -0.06 -9.25 -3.09
C VAL A 245 0.58 -9.34 -1.71
N ILE A 246 1.83 -8.89 -1.62
CA ILE A 246 2.63 -8.86 -0.40
C ILE A 246 2.91 -7.40 -0.08
N TYR A 247 2.17 -6.87 0.88
CA TYR A 247 2.46 -5.59 1.52
C TYR A 247 3.60 -5.79 2.51
N PHE A 248 4.51 -4.83 2.58
CA PHE A 248 5.58 -4.82 3.56
C PHE A 248 5.88 -3.43 4.07
N TYR A 249 6.37 -3.36 5.31
CA TYR A 249 6.85 -2.13 5.92
C TYR A 249 7.98 -2.40 6.91
N ASP A 250 8.86 -1.40 7.07
CA ASP A 250 9.92 -1.40 8.08
C ASP A 250 9.44 -0.80 9.40
N ASP A 251 10.34 -0.68 10.38
CA ASP A 251 10.07 -0.06 11.68
C ASP A 251 9.78 1.45 11.59
N GLN A 252 10.08 2.09 10.45
CA GLN A 252 9.73 3.48 10.15
C GLN A 252 8.36 3.57 9.43
N ASP A 253 7.61 2.47 9.38
CA ASP A 253 6.32 2.32 8.68
C ASP A 253 6.40 2.75 7.20
N HIS A 254 7.56 2.61 6.59
CA HIS A 254 7.71 2.76 5.15
C HIS A 254 7.00 1.61 4.43
N GLU A 255 5.77 1.86 4.01
CA GLU A 255 4.92 0.84 3.41
C GLU A 255 5.09 0.80 1.88
N SER A 256 5.26 -0.41 1.35
CA SER A 256 5.23 -0.68 -0.08
C SER A 256 4.64 -2.08 -0.30
N GLN A 257 4.53 -2.50 -1.55
CA GLN A 257 4.05 -3.84 -1.87
C GLN A 257 4.69 -4.37 -3.16
N HIS A 258 4.67 -5.68 -3.28
CA HIS A 258 4.88 -6.36 -4.54
C HIS A 258 3.81 -7.43 -4.78
N THR A 259 3.50 -7.67 -6.05
CA THR A 259 2.71 -8.83 -6.44
C THR A 259 3.63 -9.95 -6.90
N VAL A 260 3.48 -11.14 -6.33
CA VAL A 260 4.14 -12.38 -6.78
C VAL A 260 3.20 -13.15 -7.68
N VAL A 261 3.67 -13.52 -8.87
CA VAL A 261 2.89 -14.24 -9.89
C VAL A 261 3.61 -15.49 -10.34
N THR A 262 2.88 -16.42 -10.96
CA THR A 262 3.52 -17.50 -11.71
C THR A 262 3.83 -16.99 -13.11
N GLU A 263 5.11 -16.95 -13.46
CA GLU A 263 5.55 -16.53 -14.79
C GLU A 263 5.14 -17.58 -15.82
N THR A 264 4.58 -17.13 -16.95
CA THR A 264 4.04 -18.03 -17.98
C THR A 264 4.91 -18.09 -19.23
N HIS A 265 5.90 -17.20 -19.36
CA HIS A 265 6.74 -17.11 -20.55
C HIS A 265 8.22 -16.93 -20.21
N GLY A 266 9.10 -17.19 -21.18
CA GLY A 266 10.54 -16.96 -21.05
C GLY A 266 11.25 -17.95 -20.13
N THR A 267 12.47 -17.59 -19.73
CA THR A 267 13.39 -18.47 -18.97
C THR A 267 12.93 -18.78 -17.54
N LEU A 268 11.99 -17.98 -17.02
CA LEU A 268 11.38 -18.17 -15.70
C LEU A 268 10.00 -18.85 -15.78
N GLY A 269 9.60 -19.37 -16.94
CA GLY A 269 8.31 -20.06 -17.10
C GLY A 269 8.08 -21.13 -16.04
N GLY A 270 6.95 -21.03 -15.34
CA GLY A 270 6.55 -21.91 -14.23
C GLY A 270 7.07 -21.49 -12.85
N GLN A 271 7.99 -20.52 -12.77
CA GLN A 271 8.54 -20.03 -11.50
C GLN A 271 7.68 -18.92 -10.89
N ARG A 272 7.81 -18.74 -9.57
CA ARG A 272 7.23 -17.59 -8.85
C ARG A 272 8.12 -16.37 -9.04
N VAL A 273 7.57 -15.26 -9.51
CA VAL A 273 8.31 -14.05 -9.85
C VAL A 273 7.70 -12.84 -9.16
N VAL A 274 8.55 -12.03 -8.55
CA VAL A 274 8.19 -10.73 -7.96
C VAL A 274 8.06 -9.71 -9.10
N ARG A 275 6.86 -9.20 -9.33
CA ARG A 275 6.58 -8.27 -10.44
C ARG A 275 7.37 -6.98 -10.28
N GLY A 276 8.01 -6.57 -11.38
CA GLY A 276 8.91 -5.41 -11.42
C GLY A 276 10.34 -5.69 -10.96
N ARG A 277 10.65 -6.91 -10.51
CA ARG A 277 11.97 -7.37 -10.06
C ARG A 277 12.40 -8.65 -10.79
N GLU A 278 12.03 -8.76 -12.07
CA GLU A 278 12.25 -9.95 -12.89
C GLU A 278 13.73 -10.29 -13.08
N THR A 279 14.61 -9.27 -13.12
CA THR A 279 16.06 -9.48 -13.21
C THR A 279 16.61 -10.15 -11.95
N GLU A 280 16.29 -9.62 -10.78
CA GLU A 280 16.70 -10.20 -9.50
C GLU A 280 16.12 -11.61 -9.30
N CYS A 281 14.91 -11.87 -9.79
CA CYS A 281 14.34 -13.22 -9.81
C CYS A 281 15.17 -14.18 -10.68
N ARG A 282 15.65 -13.73 -11.86
CA ARG A 282 16.53 -14.57 -12.70
C ARG A 282 17.82 -14.93 -11.96
N ASP A 283 18.43 -13.96 -11.28
CA ASP A 283 19.66 -14.16 -10.54
C ASP A 283 19.43 -15.13 -9.36
N TYR A 284 18.33 -14.96 -8.61
CA TYR A 284 17.93 -15.87 -7.53
C TYR A 284 17.76 -17.32 -8.03
N TYR A 285 17.03 -17.55 -9.13
CA TYR A 285 16.85 -18.91 -9.64
C TYR A 285 18.09 -19.48 -10.34
N ALA A 286 19.08 -18.65 -10.66
CA ALA A 286 20.38 -19.12 -11.14
C ALA A 286 21.27 -19.63 -10.00
N THR A 287 21.10 -19.11 -8.77
CA THR A 287 21.91 -19.49 -7.60
C THR A 287 21.32 -20.63 -6.76
N VAL A 288 20.00 -20.85 -6.83
CA VAL A 288 19.28 -21.88 -6.06
C VAL A 288 19.15 -23.21 -6.82
N LYS A 289 19.58 -23.26 -8.09
CA LYS A 289 19.58 -24.48 -8.91
C LYS A 289 20.77 -25.41 -8.66
#